data_AF-A0AAW7F6C3-F1
#
_entry.id   AF-A0AAW7F6C3-F1
#
_cell.length_a   1.000
_cell.length_b   1.000
_cell.length_c   1.000
_cell.angle_alpha   90.00
_cell.angle_beta   90.00
_cell.angle_gamma   90.00
#
_symmetry.space_group_name_H-M   'P 1'
#
loop_
_entity.id
_entity.type
_entity.pdbx_description
1 polymer ?
#
loop_
_entity_poly.entity_id
_entity_poly.type
_entity_poly.pdbx_seq_one_letter_code
_entity_poly.pdbx_strand_id
1 'polypeptide(L)'
;MNARSQPIPKEELFEKIWEAHNLSPSAQRLWQVLHNLNNKLGLLGLPRDFILNIRGQGYVINYPDVIPVYYKVSELPTHAVKKREKIDNLSE
;
A
#
# COMPACT_ATOMS: atom_id res chain seq x y z
N MET A 1 0.31 4.51 -6.72
CA MET A 1 0.71 3.76 -5.51
C MET A 1 -0.37 3.92 -4.46
N ASN A 2 -1.14 2.89 -4.17
CA ASN A 2 -2.30 3.00 -3.27
C ASN A 2 -1.84 2.93 -1.80
N ALA A 3 -2.47 3.70 -0.92
CA ALA A 3 -2.24 3.69 0.53
C ALA A 3 -0.81 3.99 1.04
N ARG A 4 0.16 4.30 0.16
CA ARG A 4 1.55 4.65 0.56
C ARG A 4 1.73 6.15 0.79
N SER A 5 1.01 6.99 0.04
CA SER A 5 1.11 8.45 0.09
C SER A 5 -0.18 9.14 0.52
N GLN A 6 -1.33 8.48 0.34
CA GLN A 6 -2.64 8.99 0.71
C GLN A 6 -3.43 7.90 1.45
N PRO A 7 -4.06 8.21 2.59
CA PRO A 7 -4.94 7.29 3.28
C PRO A 7 -6.11 6.90 2.38
N ILE A 8 -6.51 5.62 2.45
CA ILE A 8 -7.67 5.11 1.75
C ILE A 8 -8.87 5.15 2.70
N PRO A 9 -9.96 5.87 2.36
CA PRO A 9 -11.13 5.96 3.22
C PRO A 9 -11.80 4.58 3.40
N LYS A 10 -12.50 4.39 4.53
CA LYS A 10 -13.15 3.10 4.82
C LYS A 10 -14.23 2.77 3.79
N GLU A 11 -14.88 3.78 3.23
CA GLU A 11 -15.92 3.69 2.22
C GLU A 11 -15.38 3.05 0.94
N GLU A 12 -14.19 3.45 0.50
CA GLU A 12 -13.54 2.84 -0.67
C GLU A 12 -13.21 1.36 -0.42
N LEU A 13 -12.80 1.01 0.80
CA LEU A 13 -12.57 -0.38 1.17
C LEU A 13 -13.88 -1.19 1.20
N PHE A 14 -14.98 -0.61 1.69
CA PHE A 14 -16.30 -1.24 1.66
C PHE A 14 -16.75 -1.53 0.22
N GLU A 15 -16.65 -0.53 -0.65
CA GLU A 15 -17.03 -0.64 -2.05
C GLU A 15 -16.21 -1.72 -2.75
N LYS A 16 -14.88 -1.59 -2.72
CA LYS A 16 -13.98 -2.43 -3.53
C LYS A 16 -13.85 -3.86 -3.04
N ILE A 17 -13.93 -4.10 -1.73
CA ILE A 17 -13.72 -5.44 -1.15
C ILE A 17 -15.03 -6.21 -1.04
N TRP A 18 -16.16 -5.52 -0.78
CA TRP A 18 -17.44 -6.18 -0.52
C TRP A 18 -18.51 -5.83 -1.56
N GLU A 19 -18.88 -4.55 -1.72
CA GLU A 19 -20.09 -4.18 -2.47
C GLU A 19 -19.95 -4.48 -3.97
N ALA A 20 -18.77 -4.24 -4.56
CA ALA A 20 -18.45 -4.60 -5.95
C ALA A 20 -18.54 -6.12 -6.21
N HIS A 21 -18.54 -6.94 -5.15
CA HIS A 21 -18.68 -8.38 -5.21
C HIS A 21 -20.05 -8.86 -4.66
N ASN A 22 -21.04 -7.97 -4.53
CA ASN A 22 -22.37 -8.23 -3.98
C ASN A 22 -22.34 -8.78 -2.54
N LEU A 23 -21.32 -8.41 -1.76
CA LEU A 23 -21.21 -8.76 -0.34
C LEU A 23 -21.55 -7.53 0.52
N SER A 24 -22.04 -7.78 1.74
CA SER A 24 -22.32 -6.70 2.69
C SER A 24 -21.10 -6.35 3.54
N PRO A 25 -20.65 -5.07 3.54
CA PRO A 25 -19.59 -4.62 4.42
C PRO A 25 -20.08 -4.29 5.83
N SER A 26 -19.17 -4.23 6.79
CA SER A 26 -19.40 -3.57 8.09
C SER A 26 -18.08 -3.09 8.70
N ALA A 27 -18.14 -2.09 9.57
CA ALA A 27 -16.96 -1.58 10.27
C ALA A 27 -16.27 -2.68 11.11
N GLN A 28 -17.06 -3.52 11.78
CA GLN A 28 -16.53 -4.66 12.54
C GLN A 28 -15.86 -5.69 11.63
N ARG A 29 -16.47 -5.99 10.47
CA ARG A 29 -15.90 -6.93 9.51
C ARG A 29 -14.59 -6.43 8.94
N LEU A 30 -14.52 -5.16 8.58
CA LEU A 30 -13.29 -4.51 8.11
C LEU A 30 -12.18 -4.59 9.16
N TRP A 31 -12.49 -4.25 10.43
CA TRP A 31 -11.52 -4.35 11.52
C TRP A 31 -10.99 -5.79 11.68
N GLN A 32 -11.87 -6.79 11.69
CA GLN A 32 -11.48 -8.19 11.80
C GLN A 32 -10.55 -8.62 10.65
N VAL A 33 -10.90 -8.26 9.41
CA VAL A 33 -10.10 -8.61 8.23
C VAL A 33 -8.73 -7.96 8.29
N LEU A 34 -8.65 -6.66 8.56
CA LEU A 34 -7.38 -5.93 8.61
C LEU A 34 -6.52 -6.37 9.80
N HIS A 35 -7.12 -6.62 10.96
CA HIS A 35 -6.41 -7.15 12.12
C HIS A 35 -5.79 -8.53 11.84
N ASN A 36 -6.58 -9.44 11.27
CA ASN A 36 -6.09 -10.77 10.91
C ASN A 36 -5.01 -10.71 9.82
N LEU A 37 -5.14 -9.78 8.86
CA LEU A 37 -4.14 -9.56 7.84
C LEU A 37 -2.83 -9.04 8.45
N ASN A 38 -2.86 -8.01 9.29
CA ASN A 38 -1.67 -7.52 10.01
C ASN A 38 -1.01 -8.62 10.84
N ASN A 39 -1.78 -9.47 11.52
CA ASN A 39 -1.21 -10.58 12.28
C ASN A 39 -0.46 -11.57 11.37
N LYS A 40 -1.04 -11.93 10.21
CA LYS A 40 -0.37 -12.79 9.22
C LYS A 40 0.90 -12.15 8.67
N LEU A 41 0.86 -10.84 8.38
CA LEU A 41 2.03 -10.09 7.93
C LEU A 41 3.12 -10.04 9.02
N GLY A 42 2.72 -9.91 10.29
CA GLY A 42 3.63 -9.99 11.44
C GLY A 42 4.37 -11.33 11.54
N LEU A 43 3.70 -12.45 11.21
CA LEU A 43 4.35 -13.77 11.12
C LEU A 43 5.40 -13.84 10.01
N LEU A 44 5.29 -12.99 8.99
CA LEU A 44 6.25 -12.87 7.89
C LEU A 44 7.36 -11.84 8.19
N GLY A 45 7.41 -11.29 9.40
CA GLY A 45 8.43 -10.33 9.83
C GLY A 45 8.12 -8.86 9.52
N LEU A 46 6.91 -8.55 9.05
CA LEU A 46 6.47 -7.17 8.88
C LEU A 46 6.05 -6.54 10.22
N PRO A 47 6.08 -5.20 10.35
CA PRO A 47 5.60 -4.52 11.55
C PRO A 47 4.14 -4.85 11.87
N ARG A 48 3.77 -4.92 13.16
CA ARG A 48 2.38 -5.23 13.56
C ARG A 48 1.37 -4.15 13.15
N ASP A 49 1.86 -2.94 12.96
CA ASP A 49 1.13 -1.75 12.52
C ASP A 49 1.31 -1.48 11.01
N PHE A 50 1.72 -2.48 10.23
CA PHE A 50 1.94 -2.36 8.78
C PHE A 50 0.74 -1.74 8.06
N ILE A 51 -0.49 -2.17 8.36
CA ILE A 51 -1.72 -1.45 7.98
C ILE A 51 -2.20 -0.65 9.18
N LEU A 52 -2.16 0.67 9.07
CA LEU A 52 -2.50 1.60 10.15
C LEU A 52 -3.81 2.31 9.84
N ASN A 53 -4.67 2.49 10.86
CA ASN A 53 -5.87 3.32 10.78
C ASN A 53 -5.58 4.73 11.30
N ILE A 54 -5.70 5.72 10.44
CA ILE A 54 -5.67 7.14 10.78
C ILE A 54 -7.09 7.61 11.06
N ARG A 55 -7.34 7.99 12.31
CA ARG A 55 -8.66 8.44 12.78
C ARG A 55 -9.20 9.56 11.88
N GLY A 56 -10.38 9.33 11.30
CA GLY A 56 -11.06 10.29 10.44
C GLY A 56 -10.55 10.38 9.00
N GLN A 57 -9.48 9.67 8.64
CA GLN A 57 -8.92 9.68 7.28
C GLN A 57 -8.98 8.32 6.58
N GLY A 58 -8.86 7.21 7.33
CA GLY A 58 -8.91 5.86 6.77
C GLY A 58 -7.62 5.10 7.01
N TYR A 59 -7.19 4.27 6.06
CA TYR A 59 -6.10 3.32 6.24
C TYR A 59 -4.87 3.65 5.38
N VAL A 60 -3.69 3.47 5.95
CA VAL A 60 -2.39 3.72 5.30
C VAL A 60 -1.47 2.51 5.51
N ILE A 61 -0.52 2.31 4.60
CA ILE A 61 0.57 1.36 4.78
C ILE A 61 1.72 2.08 5.48
N ASN A 62 1.99 1.72 6.74
CA ASN A 62 3.10 2.27 7.54
C ASN A 62 4.42 1.57 7.19
N TYR A 63 4.85 1.69 5.94
CA TYR A 63 6.12 1.11 5.53
C TYR A 63 6.76 1.93 4.40
N PRO A 64 7.63 2.90 4.74
CA PRO A 64 8.27 3.76 3.76
C PRO A 64 9.20 2.98 2.81
N ASP A 65 9.76 1.86 3.26
CA ASP A 65 10.78 1.10 2.53
C ASP A 65 10.24 -0.12 1.77
N VAL A 66 8.95 -0.15 1.37
CA VAL A 66 8.43 -1.28 0.57
C VAL A 66 9.00 -1.14 -0.83
N ILE A 67 10.15 -1.78 -1.06
CA ILE A 67 10.79 -1.84 -2.36
C ILE A 67 9.96 -2.77 -3.24
N PRO A 68 9.32 -2.25 -4.32
CA PRO A 68 8.64 -3.11 -5.26
C PRO A 68 9.68 -3.96 -6.00
N VAL A 69 9.66 -5.28 -5.79
CA VAL A 69 10.54 -6.23 -6.51
C VAL A 69 10.05 -6.43 -7.96
N TYR A 70 8.75 -6.22 -8.20
CA TYR A 70 8.13 -6.26 -9.53
C TYR A 70 7.13 -5.11 -9.66
N TYR A 71 7.23 -4.33 -10.74
CA TYR A 71 6.32 -3.23 -11.06
C TYR A 71 6.15 -3.10 -12.56
N LYS A 72 5.00 -2.58 -13.03
CA LYS A 72 4.88 -2.19 -14.44
C LYS A 72 5.58 -0.84 -14.62
N VAL A 73 6.34 -0.66 -15.70
CA VAL A 73 7.06 0.59 -15.98
C VAL A 73 6.12 1.81 -15.94
N SER A 74 4.85 1.63 -16.32
CA SER A 74 3.78 2.64 -16.23
C SER A 74 3.43 3.12 -14.82
N GLU A 75 3.86 2.41 -13.78
CA GLU A 75 3.56 2.69 -12.36
C GLU A 75 4.71 3.39 -11.64
N LEU A 76 5.84 3.61 -12.33
CA LEU A 76 6.96 4.38 -11.80
C LEU A 76 6.58 5.87 -11.66
N PRO A 77 6.94 6.52 -10.54
CA PRO A 77 6.89 7.97 -10.46
C PRO A 77 7.78 8.57 -11.56
N THR A 78 7.26 9.54 -12.32
CA THR A 78 7.94 10.20 -13.45
C THR A 78 9.32 10.80 -13.09
N HIS A 79 9.59 10.98 -11.79
CA HIS A 79 10.85 11.51 -11.26
C HIS A 79 11.94 10.44 -11.01
N ALA A 80 11.61 9.14 -11.01
CA ALA A 80 12.56 8.07 -10.68
C ALA A 80 13.45 7.64 -11.87
N VAL A 81 13.10 8.03 -13.10
CA VAL A 81 13.76 7.56 -14.33
C VAL A 81 15.12 8.25 -14.59
N LYS A 82 15.39 9.41 -13.96
CA LYS A 82 16.58 10.22 -14.29
C LYS A 82 17.92 9.76 -13.69
N LYS A 83 17.98 8.71 -12.87
CA LYS A 83 19.21 8.39 -12.11
C LYS A 83 20.12 7.32 -12.73
N ARG A 84 19.90 6.88 -13.98
CA ARG A 84 20.78 5.90 -14.65
C ARG A 84 21.46 6.34 -15.94
N GLU A 85 21.26 7.56 -16.42
CA GLU A 85 21.96 8.06 -17.62
C GLU A 85 22.97 9.17 -17.26
N LYS A 86 23.95 8.88 -16.39
CA LYS A 86 25.18 9.69 -16.32
C LYS A 86 26.32 8.97 -15.59
N ILE A 87 26.66 7.77 -16.01
CA ILE A 87 28.01 7.22 -15.84
C ILE A 87 28.26 6.47 -17.15
N ASP A 88 29.42 6.66 -17.75
CA ASP A 88 29.84 6.23 -19.10
C ASP A 88 29.70 7.35 -20.15
N ASN A 89 30.55 8.37 -19.98
CA ASN A 89 31.31 8.99 -21.08
C ASN A 89 32.25 10.04 -20.48
N LEU A 90 33.39 9.60 -19.96
CA LEU A 90 34.64 10.37 -20.00
C LEU A 90 35.83 9.42 -19.76
N SER A 91 36.97 9.78 -20.37
CA SER A 91 38.29 9.11 -20.47
C SER A 91 38.34 7.94 -21.47
N GLU A 92 39.09 8.00 -22.57
CA GLU A 92 40.20 8.86 -23.03
C GLU A 92 40.03 9.29 -24.51
#